data_AF-A0A256ZGT8-F1
#
_entry.id   AF-A0A256ZGT8-F1
#
_cell.length_a   1.000
_cell.length_b   1.000
_cell.length_c   1.000
_cell.angle_alpha   90.00
_cell.angle_beta   90.00
_cell.angle_gamma   90.00
#
_symmetry.space_group_name_H-M   'P 1'
#
loop_
_entity.id
_entity.type
_entity.pdbx_description
1 polymer ?
#
loop_
_entity_poly.entity_id
_entity_poly.type
_entity_poly.pdbx_seq_one_letter_code
_entity_poly.pdbx_strand_id
1 'polypeptide(L)' 'VKSLIDFIMPLSEEYYDTLASLDEEEVLKENLQYLKRMLGLEKVFVMNEERTNYDPKGKAKYAIPWKPAIYIE' A
#
# COMPACT_ATOMS: atom_id res chain seq x y z
N VAL A 1 4.82 4.75 -17.76
CA VAL A 1 4.72 4.80 -16.29
C VAL A 1 6.08 4.37 -15.76
N LYS A 2 6.82 5.22 -15.03
CA LYS A 2 8.07 4.77 -14.36
C LYS A 2 7.70 3.63 -13.41
N SER A 3 8.42 2.52 -13.47
CA SER A 3 8.16 1.40 -12.58
C SER A 3 8.55 1.78 -11.15
N LEU A 4 7.91 1.17 -10.13
CA LEU A 4 8.33 1.35 -8.73
C LEU A 4 9.82 0.99 -8.55
N ILE A 5 10.31 0.03 -9.34
CA ILE A 5 11.72 -0.36 -9.38
C ILE A 5 12.61 0.81 -9.83
N ASP A 6 12.17 1.61 -10.81
CA ASP A 6 12.91 2.79 -11.28
C ASP A 6 12.99 3.90 -10.22
N PHE A 7 12.07 3.90 -9.24
CA PHE A 7 12.08 4.82 -8.10
C PHE A 7 12.94 4.29 -6.95
N ILE A 8 12.92 2.97 -6.70
CA ILE A 8 13.62 2.36 -5.57
C ILE A 8 15.10 2.10 -5.87
N MET A 9 15.45 1.61 -7.07
CA MET A 9 16.85 1.26 -7.40
C MET A 9 17.89 2.38 -7.23
N PRO A 10 17.56 3.67 -7.45
CA PRO A 10 18.49 4.77 -7.21
C PRO A 10 18.71 5.11 -5.72
N LEU A 11 17.91 4.56 -4.80
CA LEU A 11 18.01 4.87 -3.37
C LEU A 11 19.29 4.25 -2.78
N SER A 12 20.00 5.01 -1.95
CA SER A 12 21.17 4.51 -1.21
C SER A 12 20.78 3.42 -0.21
N GLU A 13 21.75 2.61 0.21
CA GLU A 13 21.53 1.49 1.15
C GLU A 13 20.78 1.91 2.43
N GLU A 14 21.05 3.12 2.91
CA GLU A 14 20.42 3.76 4.07
C GLU A 14 18.88 3.85 3.98
N TYR A 15 18.32 3.95 2.77
CA TYR A 15 16.87 3.97 2.57
C TYR A 15 16.25 2.57 2.68
N TYR A 16 16.99 1.47 2.46
CA TYR A 16 16.44 0.13 2.62
C TYR A 16 16.13 -0.19 4.08
N ASP A 17 17.01 0.19 5.01
CA ASP A 17 16.78 0.02 6.45
C ASP A 17 15.57 0.83 6.91
N THR A 18 15.47 2.06 6.41
CA THR A 18 14.32 2.93 6.68
C THR A 18 13.03 2.29 6.16
N LEU A 19 13.00 1.84 4.91
CA LEU A 19 11.84 1.16 4.33
C LEU A 19 11.50 -0.11 5.14
N ALA A 20 12.47 -0.95 5.46
CA ALA A 20 12.26 -2.18 6.24
C ALA A 20 11.68 -1.92 7.64
N SER A 21 11.92 -0.74 8.22
CA SER A 21 11.40 -0.35 9.54
C SER A 21 10.00 0.27 9.53
N LEU A 22 9.48 0.64 8.36
CA LEU A 22 8.18 1.30 8.25
C LEU A 22 7.02 0.30 8.39
N ASP A 23 6.00 0.70 9.14
CA ASP A 23 4.70 0.04 9.13
C ASP A 23 3.89 0.53 7.92
N GLU A 24 3.84 -0.30 6.86
CA GLU A 24 3.11 0.02 5.62
C GLU A 24 1.62 0.29 5.87
N GLU A 25 0.98 -0.47 6.76
CA GLU A 25 -0.44 -0.31 7.07
C GLU A 25 -0.70 1.04 7.75
N GLU A 26 0.14 1.43 8.71
CA GLU A 26 0.06 2.71 9.40
C GLU A 26 0.24 3.88 8.43
N VAL A 27 1.31 3.86 7.63
CA VAL A 27 1.61 4.92 6.65
C VAL A 27 0.44 5.12 5.67
N LEU A 28 -0.15 4.04 5.17
CA LEU A 28 -1.31 4.12 4.27
C LEU A 28 -2.55 4.67 4.98
N LYS A 29 -2.77 4.28 6.24
CA LYS A 29 -3.90 4.79 7.05
C LYS A 29 -3.79 6.27 7.35
N GLU A 30 -2.60 6.76 7.73
CA GLU A 30 -2.35 8.18 7.98
C GLU A 30 -2.65 9.05 6.75
N ASN A 31 -2.43 8.50 5.55
CA ASN A 31 -2.58 9.20 4.29
C ASN A 31 -3.93 8.93 3.58
N LEU A 32 -4.90 8.30 4.24
CA LEU A 32 -6.20 7.93 3.65
C LEU A 32 -6.95 9.11 3.03
N GLN A 33 -6.92 10.29 3.66
CA GLN A 33 -7.63 11.46 3.14
C GLN A 33 -7.02 11.97 1.83
N TYR A 34 -5.70 11.91 1.71
CA TYR A 34 -5.00 12.21 0.46
C TYR A 34 -5.40 11.22 -0.63
N LEU A 35 -5.39 9.91 -0.32
CA LEU A 35 -5.77 8.85 -1.26
C LEU A 35 -7.21 9.02 -1.76
N LYS A 36 -8.16 9.28 -0.86
CA LYS A 36 -9.57 9.56 -1.22
C LYS A 36 -9.69 10.73 -2.20
N ARG A 37 -9.04 11.84 -1.89
CA ARG A 37 -9.05 13.05 -2.74
C ARG A 37 -8.39 12.80 -4.09
N MET A 38 -7.24 12.15 -4.11
CA MET A 38 -6.46 11.90 -5.31
C MET A 38 -7.17 10.93 -6.27
N LEU A 39 -7.81 9.90 -5.72
CA LEU A 39 -8.52 8.87 -6.49
C LEU A 39 -9.99 9.22 -6.77
N GLY A 40 -10.54 10.27 -6.15
CA GLY A 40 -11.95 10.66 -6.28
C GLY A 40 -12.91 9.64 -5.66
N LEU A 41 -12.49 8.93 -4.62
CA LEU A 41 -13.26 7.87 -3.97
C LEU A 41 -13.83 8.35 -2.64
N GLU A 42 -15.10 8.07 -2.37
CA GLU A 42 -15.74 8.40 -1.08
C GLU A 42 -15.18 7.54 0.07
N LYS A 43 -14.94 6.25 -0.22
CA LYS A 43 -14.48 5.26 0.74
C LYS A 43 -13.23 4.55 0.21
N VAL A 44 -12.22 4.51 1.06
CA VAL A 44 -10.98 3.75 0.87
C VAL A 44 -10.72 3.07 2.20
N PHE A 45 -10.43 1.77 2.15
CA PHE A 45 -10.10 0.95 3.31
C PHE A 45 -8.68 0.42 3.14
N VAL A 46 -7.91 0.49 4.22
CA VAL A 46 -6.56 -0.09 4.31
C VAL A 46 -6.63 -1.14 5.41
N MET A 47 -6.21 -2.36 5.09
CA MET A 47 -6.33 -3.51 5.97
C MET A 47 -5.11 -4.41 5.79
N ASN A 48 -4.65 -5.00 6.88
CA ASN A 48 -3.67 -6.08 6.84
C ASN A 48 -4.25 -7.34 6.15
N GLU A 49 -3.43 -8.03 5.38
CA GLU A 49 -3.76 -9.22 4.60
C GLU A 49 -4.14 -10.43 5.46
N GLU A 50 -3.60 -10.54 6.69
CA GLU A 50 -3.95 -11.60 7.64
C GLU A 50 -5.21 -11.27 8.44
N ARG A 51 -5.59 -9.98 8.51
CA ARG A 51 -6.68 -9.46 9.36
C ARG A 51 -7.73 -8.69 8.56
N THR A 52 -8.05 -9.17 7.36
CA THR A 52 -8.97 -8.49 6.45
C THR A 52 -10.42 -8.81 6.79
N ASN A 53 -11.21 -7.79 7.14
CA ASN A 53 -12.65 -7.94 7.40
C ASN A 53 -13.53 -7.73 6.15
N TYR A 54 -12.94 -7.27 5.03
CA TYR A 54 -13.66 -7.03 3.77
C TYR A 54 -12.77 -7.39 2.57
N ASP A 55 -12.93 -8.60 2.03
CA ASP A 55 -12.25 -9.06 0.81
C ASP A 55 -13.18 -9.93 -0.07
N PRO A 56 -14.17 -9.32 -0.76
CA PRO A 56 -15.18 -10.06 -1.51
C PRO A 56 -14.64 -10.95 -2.64
N LYS A 57 -13.41 -10.69 -3.11
CA LYS A 57 -12.77 -11.41 -4.22
C LYS A 57 -11.55 -12.23 -3.79
N GLY A 58 -11.27 -12.34 -2.49
CA GLY A 58 -10.13 -13.11 -1.99
C GLY A 58 -8.79 -12.59 -2.52
N LYS A 59 -8.66 -11.27 -2.71
CA LYS A 59 -7.48 -10.62 -3.27
C LYS A 59 -6.36 -10.42 -2.24
N ALA A 60 -6.67 -10.41 -0.94
CA ALA A 60 -5.69 -10.14 0.12
C ALA A 60 -4.45 -11.05 0.00
N LYS A 61 -4.65 -12.33 -0.33
CA LYS A 61 -3.56 -13.32 -0.53
C LYS A 61 -2.55 -13.01 -1.64
N TYR A 62 -2.84 -12.03 -2.51
CA TYR A 62 -1.93 -11.60 -3.57
C TYR A 62 -1.12 -10.36 -3.19
N ALA A 63 -1.34 -9.80 -2.00
CA ALA A 63 -0.53 -8.71 -1.49
C ALA A 63 0.89 -9.23 -1.19
N ILE A 64 1.88 -8.39 -1.49
CA ILE A 64 3.27 -8.58 -1.06
C ILE A 64 3.77 -7.24 -0.50
N PRO A 65 4.84 -7.21 0.32
CA PRO A 65 5.36 -5.97 0.87
C PRO A 65 5.59 -4.92 -0.21
N TRP A 66 5.16 -3.68 0.04
CA TRP A 66 5.26 -2.54 -0.88
C TRP A 66 4.42 -2.65 -2.15
N LYS A 67 3.54 -3.65 -2.23
CA LYS A 67 2.62 -3.87 -3.34
C LYS A 67 1.31 -4.46 -2.81
N PRO A 68 0.45 -3.62 -2.24
CA PRO A 68 -0.82 -4.08 -1.68
C PRO A 68 -1.74 -4.63 -2.78
N ALA A 69 -2.54 -5.63 -2.42
CA ALA A 69 -3.61 -6.11 -3.29
C ALA A 69 -4.77 -5.11 -3.29
N ILE A 70 -5.23 -4.70 -4.48
CA ILE A 70 -6.27 -3.68 -4.63
C ILE A 70 -7.56 -4.31 -5.17
N TYR A 71 -8.66 -4.04 -4.48
CA TYR A 71 -10.04 -4.30 -4.91
C TYR A 71 -10.78 -2.97 -5.07
N ILE A 72 -11.51 -2.81 -6.18
CA ILE A 72 -12.31 -1.62 -6.52
C ILE A 72 -13.65 -2.13 -7.01
N GLU A 73 -14.72 -1.47 -6.58
CA GLU A 73 -16.11 -1.72 -6.97
C GLU A 73 -16.89 -0.41 -7.13
#